data_AF-A0A4Q5P7F2-F1
#
_entry.id   AF-A0A4Q5P7F2-F1
#
_cell.length_a   1.000
_cell.length_b   1.000
_cell.length_c   1.000
_cell.angle_alpha   90.00
_cell.angle_beta   90.00
_cell.angle_gamma   90.00
#
_symmetry.space_group_name_H-M   'P 1'
#
loop_
_entity.id
_entity.type
_entity.pdbx_description
1 polymer ?
#
loop_
_entity_poly.entity_id
_entity_poly.type
_entity_poly.pdbx_seq_one_letter_code
_entity_poly.pdbx_strand_id
1 'polypeptide(L)'
;MNPRTRMLLQAPIASTLVKLAWPNLLVMLAQASTGLIETWWVSHLGTDALTGMAVVFPGFMMMQMLSAGAMGGGISSAIARALGARRVDDAEALVLHATVINVLLGLIGSAIFLIWGRAIYTAMGVSGGAL
;
A
#
# COMPACT_ATOMS: atom_id res chain seq x y z
N MET A 1 -25.85 -21.38 18.35
CA MET A 1 -25.03 -20.16 18.19
C MET A 1 -23.68 -20.54 17.59
N ASN A 2 -23.23 -19.82 16.58
CA ASN A 2 -21.98 -20.11 15.87
C ASN A 2 -20.77 -19.85 16.81
N PRO A 3 -19.75 -20.73 16.88
CA PRO A 3 -18.59 -20.58 17.78
C PRO A 3 -17.86 -19.23 17.63
N ARG A 4 -17.82 -18.65 16.42
CA ARG A 4 -17.28 -17.30 16.18
C ARG A 4 -18.06 -16.20 16.91
N THR A 5 -19.38 -16.32 16.99
CA THR A 5 -20.27 -15.38 17.69
C THR A 5 -20.05 -15.45 19.21
N ARG A 6 -19.77 -16.64 19.75
CA ARG A 6 -19.46 -16.81 21.18
C ARG A 6 -18.09 -16.21 21.57
N MET A 7 -17.10 -16.34 20.69
CA MET A 7 -15.78 -15.71 20.86
C MET A 7 -15.85 -14.18 20.91
N LEU A 8 -16.69 -13.56 20.08
CA LEU A 8 -16.84 -12.10 20.04
C LEU A 8 -17.61 -11.54 21.25
N LEU A 9 -18.47 -12.34 21.89
CA LEU A 9 -19.33 -11.91 23.00
C LEU A 9 -18.83 -12.31 24.40
N GLN A 10 -17.98 -13.33 24.52
CA GLN A 10 -17.62 -13.93 25.83
C GLN A 10 -16.12 -14.10 26.10
N ALA A 11 -15.24 -13.90 25.10
CA ALA A 11 -13.79 -13.99 25.32
C ALA A 11 -13.22 -12.64 25.82
N PRO A 12 -12.14 -12.64 26.63
CA PRO A 12 -11.49 -11.40 27.06
C PRO A 12 -11.05 -10.59 25.83
N ILE A 13 -11.65 -9.41 25.66
CA ILE A 13 -11.52 -8.52 24.50
C ILE A 13 -10.04 -8.30 24.13
N ALA A 14 -9.17 -8.15 25.14
CA ALA A 14 -7.74 -7.96 24.97
C ALA A 14 -7.05 -9.13 24.23
N SER A 15 -7.34 -10.39 24.57
CA SER A 15 -6.68 -11.55 23.95
C SER A 15 -7.13 -11.76 22.51
N THR A 16 -8.42 -11.57 22.22
CA THR A 16 -8.96 -11.67 20.85
C THR A 16 -8.44 -10.55 19.96
N LEU A 17 -8.37 -9.31 20.48
CA LEU A 17 -7.79 -8.18 19.75
C LEU A 17 -6.31 -8.40 19.45
N VAL A 18 -5.51 -8.84 20.43
CA VAL A 18 -4.09 -9.14 20.20
C VAL A 18 -3.92 -10.24 19.15
N LYS A 19 -4.73 -11.29 19.18
CA LYS A 19 -4.64 -12.40 18.21
C LYS A 19 -5.01 -11.98 16.79
N LEU A 20 -5.94 -11.03 16.62
CA LEU A 20 -6.32 -10.46 15.32
C LEU A 20 -5.34 -9.37 14.85
N ALA A 21 -4.77 -8.60 15.77
CA ALA A 21 -3.85 -7.49 15.47
C ALA A 21 -2.42 -7.97 15.22
N TRP A 22 -2.00 -9.10 15.82
CA TRP A 22 -0.65 -9.64 15.72
C TRP A 22 -0.15 -9.78 14.26
N PRO A 23 -0.92 -10.35 13.31
CA PRO A 23 -0.49 -10.42 11.92
C PRO A 23 -0.28 -9.03 11.30
N ASN A 24 -1.18 -8.09 11.56
CA ASN A 24 -1.07 -6.73 11.02
C ASN A 24 0.13 -5.97 11.62
N LEU A 25 0.40 -6.14 12.92
CA LEU A 25 1.56 -5.55 13.58
C LEU A 25 2.88 -6.05 12.97
N LEU A 26 2.98 -7.35 12.66
CA LEU A 26 4.16 -7.91 11.99
C LEU A 26 4.37 -7.29 10.61
N VAL A 27 3.31 -7.10 9.83
CA VAL A 27 3.40 -6.43 8.51
C VAL A 27 3.86 -4.99 8.67
N MET A 28 3.30 -4.24 9.63
CA MET A 28 3.70 -2.86 9.88
C MET A 28 5.15 -2.74 10.34
N LEU A 29 5.61 -3.65 11.21
CA LEU A 29 7.02 -3.71 11.64
C LEU A 29 7.94 -4.00 10.47
N ALA A 30 7.61 -4.99 9.63
CA ALA A 30 8.39 -5.30 8.44
C ALA A 30 8.48 -4.09 7.49
N GLN A 31 7.36 -3.41 7.23
CA GLN A 31 7.36 -2.20 6.39
C GLN A 31 8.20 -1.06 6.97
N ALA A 32 8.11 -0.82 8.28
CA ALA A 32 8.93 0.19 8.94
C ALA A 32 10.43 -0.14 8.90
N SER A 33 10.78 -1.42 9.10
CA SER A 33 12.16 -1.89 8.97
C SER A 33 12.69 -1.72 7.54
N THR A 34 11.89 -2.04 6.52
CA THR A 34 12.28 -1.82 5.11
C THR A 34 12.57 -0.35 4.85
N GLY A 35 11.68 0.56 5.26
CA GLY A 35 11.91 2.00 5.06
C GLY A 35 13.16 2.53 5.78
N LEU A 36 13.44 2.02 6.97
CA LEU A 36 14.69 2.33 7.71
C LEU A 36 15.91 1.81 6.96
N ILE A 37 15.87 0.58 6.45
CA ILE A 37 16.97 -0.02 5.70
C ILE A 37 17.22 0.75 4.40
N GLU A 38 16.18 1.09 3.63
CA GLU A 38 16.29 1.88 2.40
C GLU A 38 16.91 3.25 2.67
N THR A 39 16.44 3.94 3.70
CA THR A 39 16.99 5.25 4.10
C THR A 39 18.45 5.11 4.55
N TRP A 40 18.80 4.06 5.29
CA TRP A 40 20.16 3.79 5.73
C TRP A 40 21.12 3.47 4.57
N TRP A 41 20.66 2.75 3.56
CA TRP A 41 21.45 2.49 2.35
C TRP A 41 21.67 3.77 1.55
N VAL A 42 20.62 4.57 1.36
CA VAL A 42 20.72 5.82 0.60
C VAL A 42 21.54 6.88 1.32
N SER A 43 21.54 6.92 2.65
CA SER A 43 22.42 7.83 3.40
C SER A 43 23.92 7.53 3.19
N HIS A 44 24.28 6.29 2.86
CA HIS A 44 25.65 5.91 2.49
C HIS A 44 26.04 6.30 1.06
N LEU A 45 25.08 6.59 0.18
CA LEU A 45 25.32 7.04 -1.20
C LEU A 45 25.65 8.52 -1.31
N GLY A 46 25.57 9.28 -0.20
CA GLY A 46 25.91 10.70 -0.12
C GLY A 46 24.70 11.64 -0.04
N THR A 47 24.96 12.91 0.25
CA THR A 47 23.93 13.96 0.45
C THR A 47 23.07 14.21 -0.78
N ASP A 48 23.62 14.03 -2.00
CA ASP A 48 22.88 14.23 -3.24
C ASP A 48 21.83 13.13 -3.45
N ALA A 49 22.15 11.87 -3.13
CA ALA A 49 21.22 10.76 -3.19
C ALA A 49 20.08 10.90 -2.15
N LEU A 50 20.40 11.39 -0.95
CA LEU A 50 19.41 11.65 0.09
C LEU A 50 18.45 12.79 -0.31
N THR A 51 18.99 13.84 -0.93
CA THR A 51 18.20 14.96 -1.44
C THR A 51 17.27 14.51 -2.57
N GLY A 52 17.75 13.68 -3.50
CA GLY A 52 16.93 13.06 -4.55
C GLY A 52 15.79 12.21 -3.98
N MET A 53 16.05 11.41 -2.94
CA MET A 53 15.01 10.60 -2.31
C MET A 53 13.88 11.46 -1.71
N ALA A 54 14.23 12.56 -1.02
CA ALA A 54 13.24 13.44 -0.38
C ALA A 54 12.24 14.03 -1.39
N VAL A 55 12.70 14.27 -2.62
CA VAL A 55 11.89 14.79 -3.73
C VAL A 55 10.95 13.74 -4.31
N VAL A 56 11.41 12.49 -4.36
CA VAL A 56 10.61 11.35 -4.87
C VAL A 56 9.56 10.89 -3.84
N PHE A 57 9.82 11.12 -2.54
CA PHE A 57 9.00 10.62 -1.44
C PHE A 57 7.50 10.97 -1.55
N PRO A 58 7.07 12.21 -1.86
CA PRO A 58 5.65 12.53 -2.03
C PRO A 58 4.99 11.74 -3.17
N GLY A 59 5.70 11.55 -4.28
CA GLY A 59 5.21 10.76 -5.41
C GLY A 59 5.06 9.28 -5.06
N PHE A 60 6.06 8.74 -4.35
CA PHE A 60 6.01 7.38 -3.81
C PHE A 60 4.85 7.21 -2.83
N MET A 61 4.69 8.12 -1.87
CA MET A 61 3.57 8.11 -0.92
C MET A 61 2.21 8.20 -1.63
N MET A 62 2.09 9.04 -2.66
CA MET A 62 0.87 9.15 -3.45
C MET A 62 0.51 7.83 -4.13
N MET A 63 1.48 7.20 -4.82
CA MET A 63 1.26 5.88 -5.43
C MET A 63 0.89 4.84 -4.38
N GLN A 64 1.57 4.85 -3.25
CA GLN A 64 1.32 3.90 -2.17
C GLN A 64 -0.10 4.06 -1.60
N MET A 65 -0.58 5.29 -1.40
CA MET A 65 -1.93 5.58 -0.92
C MET A 65 -3.02 5.29 -1.96
N LEU A 66 -2.75 5.54 -3.25
CA LEU A 66 -3.66 5.16 -4.34
C LEU A 66 -3.85 3.63 -4.39
N SER A 67 -2.76 2.89 -4.25
CA SER A 67 -2.76 1.43 -4.27
C SER A 67 -3.37 0.83 -3.00
N ALA A 68 -2.83 1.16 -1.82
CA ALA A 68 -3.23 0.55 -0.55
C ALA A 68 -4.56 1.09 -0.01
N GLY A 69 -4.83 2.39 -0.19
CA GLY A 69 -6.01 3.06 0.32
C GLY A 69 -7.19 2.95 -0.62
N ALA A 70 -7.15 3.70 -1.72
CA ALA A 70 -8.30 3.86 -2.61
C ALA A 70 -8.66 2.55 -3.34
N MET A 71 -7.69 1.93 -4.01
CA MET A 71 -7.92 0.70 -4.77
C MET A 71 -8.03 -0.51 -3.85
N GLY A 72 -7.05 -0.72 -2.97
CA GLY A 72 -7.00 -1.87 -2.07
C GLY A 72 -8.20 -1.97 -1.14
N GLY A 73 -8.60 -0.85 -0.53
CA GLY A 73 -9.81 -0.78 0.31
C GLY A 73 -11.10 -1.03 -0.48
N GLY A 74 -11.22 -0.43 -1.67
CA GLY A 74 -12.38 -0.59 -2.55
C GLY A 74 -12.57 -2.04 -3.02
N ILE A 75 -11.49 -2.67 -3.49
CA ILE A 75 -11.46 -4.06 -3.95
C ILE A 75 -11.77 -5.02 -2.80
N SER A 76 -11.08 -4.88 -1.66
CA SER A 76 -11.29 -5.73 -0.48
C SER A 76 -12.74 -5.65 0.03
N SER A 77 -13.31 -4.44 0.07
CA SER A 77 -14.71 -4.23 0.46
C SER A 77 -15.68 -4.88 -0.53
N ALA A 78 -15.42 -4.78 -1.83
CA ALA A 78 -16.29 -5.36 -2.86
C ALA A 78 -16.23 -6.91 -2.86
N ILE A 79 -15.04 -7.50 -2.69
CA ILE A 79 -14.85 -8.94 -2.52
C ILE A 79 -15.56 -9.42 -1.24
N ALA A 80 -15.40 -8.71 -0.12
CA ALA A 80 -16.04 -9.07 1.14
C ALA A 80 -17.58 -9.07 1.03
N ARG A 81 -18.16 -8.12 0.29
CA ARG A 81 -19.62 -8.08 0.03
C ARG A 81 -20.07 -9.26 -0.84
N ALA A 82 -19.35 -9.58 -1.92
CA ALA A 82 -19.69 -10.71 -2.80
C ALA A 82 -19.61 -12.05 -2.04
N LEU A 83 -18.55 -12.24 -1.25
CA LEU A 83 -18.37 -13.44 -0.43
C LEU A 83 -19.42 -13.53 0.69
N GLY A 84 -19.76 -12.41 1.33
CA GLY A 84 -20.84 -12.32 2.31
C GLY A 84 -22.22 -12.68 1.76
N ALA A 85 -22.46 -12.41 0.47
CA ALA A 85 -23.68 -12.79 -0.26
C ALA A 85 -23.67 -14.24 -0.78
N ARG A 86 -22.65 -15.04 -0.44
CA ARG A 86 -22.41 -16.40 -0.98
C ARG A 86 -22.26 -16.47 -2.52
N ARG A 87 -21.90 -15.36 -3.16
CA ARG A 87 -21.66 -15.26 -4.60
C ARG A 87 -20.17 -15.44 -4.90
N VAL A 88 -19.68 -16.67 -4.80
CA VAL A 88 -18.24 -16.97 -4.90
C VAL A 88 -17.71 -16.73 -6.32
N ASP A 89 -18.47 -17.12 -7.34
CA ASP A 89 -18.09 -16.92 -8.75
C ASP A 89 -17.89 -15.44 -9.09
N ASP A 90 -18.78 -14.58 -8.58
CA ASP A 90 -18.66 -13.13 -8.74
C ASP A 90 -17.45 -12.57 -7.99
N ALA A 91 -17.10 -13.12 -6.82
CA ALA A 91 -15.93 -12.72 -6.07
C ALA A 91 -14.63 -13.07 -6.83
N GLU A 92 -14.58 -14.24 -7.48
CA GLU A 92 -13.45 -14.68 -8.29
C GLU A 92 -13.27 -13.79 -9.54
N ALA A 93 -14.37 -13.49 -10.24
CA ALA A 93 -14.36 -12.53 -11.34
C ALA A 93 -13.89 -11.13 -10.89
N LEU A 94 -14.32 -10.69 -9.70
CA LEU A 94 -13.91 -9.41 -9.12
C LEU A 94 -12.40 -9.35 -8.87
N VAL A 95 -11.82 -10.43 -8.34
CA VAL A 95 -10.37 -10.53 -8.09
C VAL A 95 -9.62 -10.37 -9.40
N LEU A 96 -10.05 -11.06 -10.46
CA LEU A 96 -9.36 -11.01 -11.75
C LEU A 96 -9.42 -9.60 -12.36
N HIS A 97 -10.58 -8.95 -12.35
CA HIS A 97 -10.72 -7.57 -12.79
C HIS A 97 -9.89 -6.59 -11.94
N ALA A 98 -9.91 -6.77 -10.63
CA ALA A 98 -9.14 -5.95 -9.70
C ALA A 98 -7.62 -6.07 -9.93
N THR A 99 -7.12 -7.27 -10.24
CA THR A 99 -5.71 -7.49 -10.58
C THR A 99 -5.35 -6.77 -11.88
N VAL A 100 -6.17 -6.91 -12.93
CA VAL A 100 -5.93 -6.24 -14.21
C VAL A 100 -5.92 -4.72 -14.04
N ILE A 101 -6.88 -4.15 -13.31
CA ILE A 101 -6.96 -2.72 -13.05
C ILE A 101 -5.73 -2.23 -12.27
N ASN A 102 -5.27 -2.97 -11.25
CA ASN A 102 -4.05 -2.64 -10.51
C ASN A 102 -2.81 -2.66 -11.38
N VAL A 103 -2.65 -3.67 -12.23
CA VAL A 103 -1.50 -3.78 -13.15
C VAL A 103 -1.51 -2.62 -14.14
N LEU A 104 -2.66 -2.29 -14.73
CA LEU A 104 -2.79 -1.16 -15.65
C LEU A 104 -2.50 0.16 -14.95
N LEU A 105 -3.06 0.39 -13.76
CA LEU A 105 -2.81 1.61 -12.99
C LEU A 105 -1.34 1.74 -12.61
N GLY A 106 -0.70 0.64 -12.21
CA GLY A 106 0.74 0.58 -11.94
C GLY A 106 1.57 0.93 -13.16
N LEU A 107 1.29 0.32 -14.32
CA LEU A 107 1.98 0.61 -15.58
C LEU A 107 1.80 2.07 -16.02
N ILE A 108 0.59 2.62 -15.92
CA ILE A 108 0.30 4.01 -16.24
C ILE A 108 1.06 4.94 -15.29
N GLY A 109 1.03 4.66 -13.98
CA GLY A 109 1.78 5.42 -12.98
C GLY A 109 3.28 5.40 -13.25
N SER A 110 3.85 4.23 -13.53
CA SER A 110 5.26 4.10 -13.89
C SER A 110 5.59 4.86 -15.17
N ALA A 111 4.77 4.77 -16.22
CA ALA A 111 4.99 5.50 -17.46
C ALA A 111 4.96 7.03 -17.25
N ILE A 112 4.02 7.53 -16.44
CA ILE A 112 3.91 8.95 -16.10
C ILE A 112 5.19 9.44 -15.41
N PHE A 113 5.68 8.72 -14.39
CA PHE A 113 6.89 9.13 -13.68
C PHE A 113 8.18 8.95 -14.50
N LEU A 114 8.24 7.96 -15.40
CA LEU A 114 9.39 7.79 -16.28
C LEU A 114 9.47 8.87 -17.37
N ILE A 115 8.33 9.28 -17.92
CA ILE A 115 8.27 10.25 -19.03
C ILE A 115 8.26 11.69 -18.51
N TRP A 116 7.49 11.97 -17.46
CA TRP A 116 7.30 13.31 -16.90
C TRP A 116 7.93 13.53 -15.54
N GLY A 117 8.68 12.56 -14.99
CA GLY A 117 9.33 12.69 -13.67
C GLY A 117 10.12 13.99 -13.55
N ARG A 118 11.00 14.28 -14.51
CA ARG A 118 11.75 15.56 -14.54
C ARG A 118 10.83 16.78 -14.52
N ALA A 119 9.78 16.80 -15.35
CA ALA A 119 8.84 17.92 -15.40
C ALA A 119 8.08 18.11 -14.07
N ILE A 120 7.61 17.01 -13.47
CA ILE A 120 6.91 16.98 -12.18
C ILE A 120 7.84 17.49 -11.07
N TYR A 121 9.06 16.98 -10.99
CA TYR A 121 10.02 17.39 -9.97
C TYR A 121 10.47 18.85 -10.17
N THR A 122 10.67 19.31 -11.41
CA THR A 122 10.94 20.74 -11.66
C THR A 122 9.76 21.64 -11.28
N ALA A 123 8.52 21.20 -11.52
CA ALA A 123 7.31 21.94 -11.11
C ALA A 123 7.14 21.99 -9.59
N MET A 124 7.66 20.98 -8.87
CA MET A 124 7.74 20.97 -7.40
C MET A 124 8.89 21.85 -6.85
N GLY A 125 9.62 22.56 -7.72
CA GLY A 125 10.69 23.48 -7.32
C GLY A 125 12.09 22.86 -7.27
N VAL A 126 12.27 21.63 -7.77
CA VAL A 126 13.56 20.93 -7.73
C VAL A 126 14.44 21.36 -8.90
N SER A 127 15.66 21.80 -8.58
CA SER A 127 16.65 22.27 -9.55
C SER A 127 18.07 21.84 -9.15
N GLY A 128 18.96 21.68 -10.15
CA GLY A 128 20.38 21.31 -9.92
C GLY A 128 20.66 19.79 -9.97
N GLY A 129 21.70 19.34 -9.24
CA GLY A 129 22.19 17.95 -9.22
C GLY A 129 21.27 16.90 -8.58
N ALA A 130 20.03 17.29 -8.24
CA ALA A 130 18.99 16.43 -7.68
C ALA A 130 17.94 15.95 -8.73
N LEU A 131 18.21 16.19 -10.02
CA LEU A 131 17.39 15.77 -11.17
C LEU A 131 17.94 14.55 -11.91
#